data_AF-A0A2V9RD83-F1
#
_entry.id   AF-A0A2V9RD83-F1
#
_cell.length_a   1.000
_cell.length_b   1.000
_cell.length_c   1.000
_cell.angle_alpha   90.00
_cell.angle_beta   90.00
_cell.angle_gamma   90.00
#
_symmetry.space_group_name_H-M   'P 1'
#
loop_
_entity.id
_entity.type
_entity.pdbx_description
1 polymer ?
#
loop_
_entity_poly.entity_id
_entity_poly.type
_entity_poly.pdbx_seq_one_letter_code
_entity_poly.pdbx_strand_id
1 'polypeptide(L)' 'MNWREYTICLALSLLWCAIIVGFPWLVQSGYLKLAVAIFWSFSKICHQDPMRSFSLSGIPFPACSRCTGIYLGGLFGMAI' A
#
# COMPACT_ATOMS: atom_id res chain seq x y z
N MET A 1 8.30 -19.55 13.99
CA MET A 1 8.28 -18.08 14.15
C MET A 1 8.09 -17.78 15.63
N ASN A 2 9.06 -17.15 16.27
CA ASN A 2 8.90 -16.71 17.65
C ASN A 2 8.05 -15.42 17.70
N TRP A 3 7.61 -15.03 18.90
CA TRP A 3 6.75 -13.85 19.08
C TRP A 3 7.36 -12.56 18.55
N ARG A 4 8.69 -12.42 18.59
CA ARG A 4 9.37 -11.22 18.07
C ARG A 4 9.33 -11.16 16.55
N GLU A 5 9.59 -12.28 15.88
CA GLU A 5 9.50 -12.37 14.42
C GLU A 5 8.07 -12.12 13.93
N TYR A 6 7.08 -12.70 14.61
CA TYR A 6 5.67 -12.50 14.27
C TYR A 6 5.26 -11.03 14.38
N THR A 7 5.59 -10.35 15.48
CA THR A 7 5.22 -8.94 15.66
C THR A 7 5.92 -8.02 14.67
N ILE A 8 7.18 -8.32 14.30
CA ILE A 8 7.90 -7.60 13.25
C ILE A 8 7.19 -7.78 11.90
N CYS A 9 6.86 -9.01 11.51
CA CYS A 9 6.14 -9.29 10.26
C CYS A 9 4.79 -8.55 10.21
N LEU A 10 4.01 -8.64 11.29
CA LEU A 10 2.72 -7.97 11.39
C LEU A 10 2.85 -6.45 11.26
N ALA A 11 3.82 -5.84 11.97
CA ALA A 11 4.06 -4.40 11.91
C ALA A 11 4.49 -3.94 10.50
N LEU A 12 5.37 -4.70 9.83
CA LEU A 12 5.81 -4.40 8.47
C LEU A 12 4.65 -4.49 7.48
N SER A 13 3.80 -5.51 7.58
CA SER A 13 2.63 -5.66 6.72
C SER A 13 1.58 -4.59 6.97
N LEU A 14 1.37 -4.21 8.23
CA LEU A 14 0.49 -3.10 8.58
C LEU A 14 1.00 -1.79 7.97
N LEU A 15 2.30 -1.49 8.13
CA LEU A 15 2.92 -0.31 7.55
C LEU A 15 2.79 -0.30 6.02
N TRP A 16 3.03 -1.44 5.36
CA TRP A 16 2.90 -1.56 3.91
C TRP A 16 1.47 -1.26 3.42
N CYS A 17 0.46 -1.81 4.11
CA CYS A 17 -0.94 -1.54 3.80
C CYS A 17 -1.33 -0.09 4.11
N ALA A 18 -0.82 0.48 5.20
CA ALA A 18 -1.04 1.88 5.55
C ALA A 18 -0.46 2.83 4.50
N ILE A 19 0.68 2.52 3.88
CA ILE A 19 1.23 3.30 2.77
C ILE A 19 0.28 3.24 1.56
N ILE A 20 -0.21 2.06 1.19
CA ILE A 20 -1.11 1.89 0.03
C ILE A 20 -2.40 2.67 0.23
N VAL A 21 -3.06 2.46 1.38
CA VAL A 21 -4.34 3.10 1.69
C VAL A 21 -4.16 4.59 1.95
N GLY A 22 -3.12 4.95 2.69
CA GLY A 22 -2.76 6.33 3.05
C GLY A 22 -2.33 7.23 1.89
N PHE A 23 -1.96 6.65 0.75
CA PHE A 23 -1.34 7.36 -0.37
C PHE A 23 -2.15 8.56 -0.91
N PRO A 24 -3.48 8.48 -1.13
CA PRO A 24 -4.21 9.63 -1.63
C PRO A 24 -4.21 10.82 -0.67
N TRP A 25 -4.19 10.57 0.64
CA TRP A 25 -4.06 11.63 1.65
C TRP A 25 -2.67 12.25 1.65
N LEU A 26 -1.62 11.45 1.43
CA LEU A 26 -0.25 11.97 1.30
C LEU A 26 -0.13 12.95 0.12
N VAL A 27 -0.75 12.62 -1.01
CA VAL A 27 -0.80 13.49 -2.19
C VAL A 27 -1.57 14.78 -1.88
N GLN A 28 -2.72 14.69 -1.23
CA GLN A 28 -3.54 15.86 -0.85
C GLN A 28 -2.84 16.78 0.15
N SER A 29 -2.03 16.23 1.07
CA SER A 29 -1.24 17.00 2.03
C SER A 29 -0.04 17.73 1.41
N GLY A 30 0.20 17.61 0.10
CA GLY A 30 1.25 18.35 -0.61
C GLY A 30 2.64 17.74 -0.55
N TYR A 31 2.81 16.54 0.02
CA TYR A 31 4.10 15.82 0.08
C TYR A 31 4.45 15.14 -1.26
N LEU A 32 4.41 15.89 -2.36
CA LEU A 32 4.49 15.36 -3.72
C LEU A 32 5.79 14.60 -4.01
N LYS A 33 6.94 15.05 -3.49
CA LYS A 33 8.22 14.34 -3.67
C LYS A 33 8.17 12.93 -3.10
N LEU A 34 7.62 12.79 -1.90
CA LEU A 34 7.47 11.50 -1.23
C LEU A 34 6.42 10.64 -1.95
N ALA A 35 5.29 11.23 -2.35
CA ALA A 35 4.27 10.52 -3.10
C ALA A 35 4.82 9.97 -4.43
N VAL A 36 5.57 10.77 -5.20
CA VAL A 36 6.21 10.32 -6.44
C VAL A 36 7.20 9.19 -6.16
N ALA A 37 8.02 9.31 -5.12
CA ALA A 37 8.96 8.25 -4.75
C ALA A 37 8.25 6.93 -4.39
N ILE A 38 7.16 7.00 -3.61
CA ILE A 38 6.33 5.83 -3.27
C ILE A 38 5.71 5.24 -4.54
N PHE A 39 5.04 6.06 -5.35
CA PHE A 39 4.37 5.61 -6.56
C PHE A 39 5.35 4.94 -7.54
N TRP A 40 6.53 5.53 -7.73
CA TRP A 40 7.59 4.96 -8.56
C TRP A 40 8.15 3.64 -7.99
N SER A 41 8.27 3.53 -6.67
CA SER A 41 8.70 2.28 -6.02
C SER A 41 7.70 1.15 -6.26
N PHE A 42 6.40 1.45 -6.17
CA PHE A 42 5.35 0.48 -6.45
C PHE A 42 5.28 0.08 -7.94
N SER A 43 5.73 0.93 -8.85
CA SER A 43 5.75 0.62 -10.28
C SER A 43 6.69 -0.55 -10.63
N LYS A 44 7.58 -0.94 -9.71
CA LYS A 44 8.49 -2.10 -9.88
C LYS A 44 7.82 -3.45 -9.59
N ILE A 45 6.70 -3.42 -8.88
CA ILE A 45 5.97 -4.62 -8.42
C ILE A 45 4.49 -4.62 -8.86
N CYS A 46 3.99 -3.49 -9.36
CA CYS A 46 2.62 -3.33 -9.83
C CYS A 46 2.63 -2.53 -11.15
N HIS A 47 1.76 -2.91 -12.08
CA HIS A 47 1.62 -2.21 -13.36
C HIS A 47 0.88 -0.86 -13.25
N GLN A 48 0.18 -0.62 -12.14
CA GLN A 48 -0.52 0.65 -11.88
C GLN A 48 -1.52 1.07 -12.99
N ASP A 49 -2.19 0.10 -13.62
CA ASP A 49 -3.25 0.36 -14.60
C ASP A 49 -4.41 1.15 -13.95
N PRO A 50 -4.69 2.40 -14.37
CA PRO A 50 -5.75 3.22 -13.79
C PRO A 50 -7.14 2.57 -13.85
N MET A 51 -7.41 1.78 -14.90
CA MET A 51 -8.69 1.10 -15.08
C MET A 51 -8.90 -0.05 -14.08
N ARG A 52 -7.82 -0.51 -13.43
CA ARG A 52 -7.83 -1.64 -12.48
C ARG A 52 -7.39 -1.23 -11.08
N SER A 53 -7.22 0.07 -10.83
CA SER A 53 -6.73 0.60 -9.56
C SER A 53 -7.84 1.32 -8.81
N PHE A 54 -7.77 1.28 -7.48
CA PHE A 54 -8.64 2.13 -6.67
C PHE A 54 -8.21 3.59 -6.82
N SER A 55 -9.16 4.50 -6.69
CA SER A 55 -8.90 5.94 -6.64
C SER A 55 -9.74 6.59 -5.55
N LEU A 56 -9.20 7.66 -4.95
CA LEU A 56 -9.90 8.50 -3.99
C LEU A 56 -9.70 9.95 -4.39
N SER A 57 -10.79 10.70 -4.56
CA SER A 57 -10.76 12.10 -5.03
C SER A 57 -9.98 12.28 -6.34
N GLY A 58 -10.08 11.31 -7.26
CA GLY A 58 -9.35 11.32 -8.54
C GLY A 58 -7.86 10.93 -8.43
N ILE A 59 -7.36 10.64 -7.23
CA ILE A 59 -5.98 10.22 -7.01
C ILE A 59 -5.92 8.68 -6.98
N PRO A 60 -5.21 8.02 -7.91
CA PRO A 60 -5.08 6.58 -7.90
C PRO A 60 -4.19 6.11 -6.74
N PHE A 61 -4.50 4.93 -6.21
CA PHE A 61 -3.66 4.26 -5.23
C PHE A 61 -2.35 3.82 -5.91
N PRO A 62 -1.26 3.61 -5.14
CA PRO A 62 0.04 3.23 -5.70
C PRO A 62 0.06 1.75 -6.13
N ALA A 63 -0.95 0.96 -5.75
CA ALA A 63 -1.12 -0.43 -6.13
C ALA A 63 -2.51 -0.66 -6.74
N CYS A 64 -2.60 -1.57 -7.72
CA CYS A 64 -3.87 -1.94 -8.32
C CYS A 64 -4.74 -2.76 -7.36
N SER A 65 -6.04 -2.87 -7.67
CA SER A 65 -7.03 -3.58 -6.84
C SER A 65 -6.58 -5.00 -6.44
N ARG A 66 -5.97 -5.76 -7.37
CA ARG A 66 -5.41 -7.09 -7.09
C ARG A 66 -4.30 -7.05 -6.05
N CYS A 67 -3.29 -6.22 -6.25
CA CYS A 67 -2.15 -6.13 -5.35
C CYS A 67 -2.59 -5.64 -3.96
N THR A 68 -3.46 -4.63 -3.91
CA THR A 68 -4.08 -4.15 -2.66
C THR A 68 -4.81 -5.30 -1.95
N GLY A 69 -5.58 -6.11 -2.68
CA GLY A 69 -6.26 -7.28 -2.13
C GLY A 69 -5.30 -8.33 -1.57
N ILE A 70 -4.19 -8.63 -2.26
CA ILE A 70 -3.17 -9.58 -1.77
C ILE A 70 -2.53 -9.07 -0.48
N TYR A 71 -2.15 -7.79 -0.41
CA TYR A 71 -1.48 -7.23 0.76
C TYR A 71 -2.41 -7.13 1.97
N LEU A 72 -3.64 -6.64 1.78
CA LEU A 72 -4.64 -6.58 2.84
C LEU A 72 -5.04 -7.98 3.30
N GLY A 73 -5.25 -8.92 2.38
CA GLY A 73 -5.56 -10.31 2.71
C GLY A 73 -4.45 -10.98 3.51
N GLY A 74 -3.19 -10.74 3.15
CA GLY A 74 -2.04 -11.20 3.93
C GLY A 74 -2.02 -10.62 5.34
N LEU A 75 -2.22 -9.30 5.47
CA LEU A 75 -2.31 -8.63 6.78
C LEU A 75 -3.42 -9.21 7.65
N PHE A 76 -4.64 -9.33 7.10
CA PHE A 76 -5.77 -9.87 7.85
C PHE A 76 -5.55 -11.32 8.26
N GLY A 77 -4.99 -12.16 7.37
CA GLY A 77 -4.67 -13.55 7.69
C GLY A 77 -3.60 -13.70 8.77
N MET A 78 -2.70 -12.73 8.92
CA MET A 78 -1.73 -12.71 10.03
C MET A 78 -2.32 -12.19 11.35
N ALA A 79 -3.36 -11.34 11.29
CA ALA A 79 -3.91 -10.66 12.45
C ALA A 79 -4.95 -11.49 13.23
N ILE A 80 -5.44 -12.59 12.65
CA ILE A 80 -6.39 -13.53 13.27
C ILE A 80 -5.69 -14.82 13.70
#